data_AF-A0A0F9FZV1-F1
#
_entry.id   AF-A0A0F9FZV1-F1
#
_cell.length_a   1.000
_cell.length_b   1.000
_cell.length_c   1.000
_cell.angle_alpha   90.00
_cell.angle_beta   90.00
_cell.angle_gamma   90.00
#
_symmetry.space_group_name_H-M   'P 1'
#
loop_
_entity.id
_entity.type
_entity.pdbx_description
1 polymer ?
#
loop_
_entity_poly.entity_id
_entity_poly.type
_entity_poly.pdbx_seq_one_letter_code
_entity_poly.pdbx_strand_id
1 'polypeptide(L)'
;MKCQKCNGDFEEKDIDESHDIPKWCGGTDLDGRHYLCKKCHGVYEWVIIKIIWEAHTNIVKQLLRGKIKRFSIKYFGEVDDPQTITET
;
A
#
# COMPACT_ATOMS: atom_id res chain seq x y z
N MET A 1 -14.76 13.25 23.09
CA MET A 1 -15.08 12.80 21.72
C MET A 1 -15.06 11.28 21.66
N LYS A 2 -15.87 10.68 20.78
CA LYS A 2 -16.00 9.22 20.69
C LYS A 2 -15.14 8.65 19.58
N CYS A 3 -14.32 7.64 19.87
CA CYS A 3 -13.57 6.91 18.85
C CYS A 3 -14.52 6.11 17.96
N GLN A 4 -14.43 6.29 16.65
CA GLN A 4 -15.33 5.62 15.70
C GLN A 4 -15.12 4.10 15.62
N LYS A 5 -13.96 3.58 16.02
CA LYS A 5 -13.65 2.15 15.98
C LYS A 5 -14.05 1.39 17.24
N CYS A 6 -13.62 1.87 18.41
CA CYS A 6 -13.84 1.17 19.68
C CYS A 6 -15.04 1.72 20.48
N ASN A 7 -15.68 2.80 19.99
CA ASN A 7 -16.79 3.48 20.66
C ASN A 7 -16.48 3.99 22.08
N GLY A 8 -15.21 4.04 22.48
CA GLY A 8 -14.80 4.64 23.75
C GLY A 8 -14.84 6.17 23.69
N ASP A 9 -15.08 6.79 24.85
CA ASP A 9 -15.01 8.23 25.03
C ASP A 9 -13.60 8.65 25.47
N PHE A 10 -13.05 9.64 24.78
CA PHE A 10 -11.70 10.18 24.99
C PHE A 10 -11.73 11.71 25.03
N GLU A 11 -10.69 12.33 25.59
CA GLU A 11 -10.49 13.76 25.43
C GLU A 11 -10.22 14.09 23.94
N GLU A 12 -10.58 15.29 23.50
CA GLU A 12 -10.40 15.71 22.10
C GLU A 12 -8.94 15.61 21.64
N LYS A 13 -7.99 15.97 22.51
CA LYS A 13 -6.54 15.85 22.26
C LYS A 13 -6.02 14.42 22.10
N ASP A 14 -6.84 13.42 22.43
CA ASP A 14 -6.50 11.99 22.35
C ASP A 14 -7.22 11.28 21.18
N ILE A 15 -7.91 12.04 20.35
CA ILE A 15 -8.50 11.61 19.09
C ILE A 15 -7.67 12.18 17.94
N ASP A 16 -7.19 11.28 17.10
CA ASP A 16 -6.46 11.59 15.88
C ASP A 16 -7.38 11.46 14.67
N GLU A 17 -7.21 12.36 13.70
CA GLU A 17 -7.84 12.26 12.39
C GLU A 17 -6.96 11.42 11.46
N SER A 18 -7.45 10.24 11.06
CA SER A 18 -6.80 9.36 10.11
C SER A 18 -7.43 9.50 8.73
N HIS A 19 -6.62 9.69 7.70
CA HIS A 19 -7.10 9.69 6.31
C HIS A 19 -7.19 8.25 5.79
N ASP A 20 -8.23 7.93 5.03
CA ASP A 20 -8.39 6.60 4.45
C ASP A 20 -7.34 6.30 3.38
N ILE A 21 -6.94 7.33 2.63
CA ILE A 21 -5.80 7.29 1.73
C ILE A 21 -4.78 8.35 2.18
N PRO A 22 -3.54 7.95 2.55
CA PRO A 22 -2.52 8.90 2.94
C PRO A 22 -2.17 9.91 1.84
N LYS A 23 -1.98 11.18 2.21
CA LYS A 23 -1.65 12.25 1.25
C LYS A 23 -0.36 11.99 0.47
N TRP A 24 0.64 11.38 1.10
CA TRP A 24 1.92 11.06 0.46
C TRP A 24 1.82 9.94 -0.60
N CYS A 25 0.72 9.17 -0.63
CA CYS A 25 0.43 8.23 -1.71
C CYS A 25 -0.64 8.76 -2.69
N GLY A 26 -0.91 10.07 -2.69
CA GLY A 26 -1.84 10.72 -3.60
C GLY A 26 -3.28 10.83 -3.08
N GLY A 27 -3.53 10.52 -1.80
CA GLY A 27 -4.84 10.69 -1.20
C GLY A 27 -5.29 12.15 -1.11
N THR A 28 -6.61 12.34 -1.15
CA THR A 28 -7.31 13.62 -1.10
C THR A 28 -8.29 13.66 0.07
N ASP A 29 -8.76 14.85 0.43
CA ASP A 29 -9.74 15.01 1.51
C ASP A 29 -11.13 14.43 1.16
N LEU A 30 -11.35 14.04 -0.11
CA LEU A 30 -12.56 13.41 -0.61
C LEU A 30 -12.57 11.89 -0.40
N ASP A 31 -11.40 11.28 -0.15
CA ASP A 31 -11.27 9.82 -0.03
C ASP A 31 -11.78 9.27 1.31
N GLY A 32 -12.07 10.16 2.26
CA GLY A 32 -12.61 9.81 3.57
C GLY A 32 -11.60 9.95 4.71
N ARG A 33 -12.14 10.05 5.93
CA ARG A 33 -11.38 10.21 7.16
C ARG A 33 -12.13 9.68 8.36
N HIS A 34 -11.37 9.27 9.37
CA HIS A 34 -11.87 8.71 10.61
C HIS A 34 -11.26 9.38 11.84
N TYR A 35 -12.07 9.53 12.88
CA TYR A 35 -11.65 10.06 14.18
C TYR A 35 -11.44 8.90 15.15
N LEU A 36 -10.17 8.59 15.44
CA LEU A 36 -9.75 7.39 16.15
C LEU A 36 -8.95 7.74 17.39
N CYS A 37 -9.07 6.96 18.46
CA CYS A 37 -8.13 7.07 19.56
C CYS A 37 -6.74 6.57 19.13
N LYS A 38 -5.67 7.08 19.76
CA LYS A 38 -4.26 6.74 19.45
C LYS A 38 -3.99 5.26 19.16
N LYS A 39 -4.54 4.36 19.98
CA LYS A 39 -4.38 2.91 19.81
C LYS A 39 -5.03 2.41 18.50
N CYS A 40 -6.26 2.81 18.24
CA CYS A 40 -6.97 2.43 17.02
C CYS A 40 -6.36 3.08 15.79
N HIS A 41 -5.93 4.33 15.90
CA HIS A 41 -5.24 5.07 14.84
C HIS A 41 -3.96 4.35 14.41
N GLY A 42 -3.07 4.01 15.34
CA GLY A 42 -1.82 3.33 15.02
C GLY A 42 -2.01 1.95 14.37
N VAL A 43 -3.04 1.20 14.77
CA VAL A 43 -3.39 -0.07 14.09
C VAL A 43 -3.89 0.19 12.67
N TYR A 44 -4.74 1.19 12.48
CA TYR A 44 -5.30 1.54 11.18
C TYR A 44 -4.23 1.96 10.19
N GLU A 45 -3.37 2.90 10.56
CA GLU A 45 -2.27 3.37 9.72
C GLU A 45 -1.29 2.25 9.36
N TRP A 46 -0.95 1.38 10.32
CA TRP A 46 -0.01 0.28 10.06
C TRP A 46 -0.54 -0.70 9.00
N VAL A 47 -1.84 -0.98 9.03
CA VAL A 47 -2.49 -1.83 8.01
C VAL A 47 -2.42 -1.17 6.64
N ILE A 48 -2.72 0.14 6.54
CA ILE A 48 -2.64 0.90 5.29
C ILE A 48 -1.21 0.87 4.73
N ILE A 49 -0.20 1.15 5.57
CA ILE A 49 1.22 1.12 5.17
C ILE A 49 1.60 -0.27 4.64
N LYS A 50 1.15 -1.34 5.30
CA LYS A 50 1.43 -2.71 4.87
C LYS A 50 0.84 -2.99 3.49
N ILE A 51 -0.41 -2.60 3.23
CA ILE A 51 -1.06 -2.77 1.92
C ILE A 51 -0.27 -2.05 0.83
N ILE A 52 0.13 -0.79 1.07
CA ILE A 52 0.89 0.02 0.11
C ILE A 52 2.27 -0.61 -0.15
N TRP A 53 2.94 -1.12 0.89
CA TRP A 53 4.25 -1.76 0.78
C TRP A 53 4.20 -3.07 -0.01
N GLU A 54 3.20 -3.91 0.24
CA GLU A 54 2.99 -5.15 -0.50
C GLU A 54 2.73 -4.88 -1.99
N ALA A 55 1.89 -3.89 -2.30
CA ALA A 55 1.64 -3.46 -3.67
C ALA A 55 2.93 -2.98 -4.38
N HIS A 56 3.69 -2.09 -3.73
CA HIS A 56 4.98 -1.61 -4.26
C HIS A 56 5.96 -2.77 -4.48
N THR A 57 6.08 -3.68 -3.52
CA THR A 57 7.01 -4.81 -3.60
C THR A 57 6.68 -5.71 -4.79
N ASN A 58 5.39 -6.00 -5.02
CA ASN A 58 4.98 -6.85 -6.14
C ASN A 58 5.17 -6.17 -7.49
N ILE A 59 4.81 -4.90 -7.62
CA ILE A 59 5.03 -4.10 -8.84
C ILE A 59 6.53 -4.04 -9.16
N VAL A 60 7.36 -3.74 -8.16
CA VAL A 60 8.82 -3.68 -8.33
C VAL A 60 9.40 -5.03 -8.73
N LYS A 61 8.95 -6.14 -8.13
CA LYS A 61 9.36 -7.50 -8.51
C LYS A 61 9.02 -7.81 -9.96
N GLN A 62 7.80 -7.50 -10.41
CA GLN A 62 7.40 -7.73 -11.80
C GLN A 62 8.23 -6.87 -12.78
N LEU A 63 8.45 -5.58 -12.45
CA LEU A 63 9.28 -4.69 -13.25
C LEU A 63 10.74 -5.19 -13.34
N LEU A 64 11.32 -5.65 -12.23
CA LEU A 64 12.66 -6.21 -12.18
C LEU A 64 12.75 -7.50 -13.01
N ARG A 65 11.79 -8.43 -12.85
CA ARG A 65 11.72 -9.66 -13.66
C ARG A 65 11.69 -9.33 -15.15
N GLY A 66 10.86 -8.39 -15.57
CA GLY A 66 10.79 -7.96 -16.97
C GLY A 66 12.11 -7.36 -17.49
N LYS A 67 12.80 -6.55 -16.67
CA LYS A 67 14.12 -6.00 -17.03
C LYS A 67 15.19 -7.09 -17.16
N ILE A 68 15.23 -8.03 -16.22
CA ILE A 68 16.18 -9.15 -16.23
C ILE A 68 15.91 -10.06 -17.44
N LYS A 69 14.66 -10.42 -17.71
CA LYS A 69 14.28 -11.25 -18.87
C LYS A 69 14.74 -10.60 -20.19
N ARG A 70 14.43 -9.32 -20.39
CA ARG A 70 14.86 -8.56 -21.59
C ARG A 70 16.38 -8.52 -21.73
N PHE A 71 17.11 -8.33 -20.62
CA PHE A 71 18.56 -8.38 -20.62
C PHE A 71 19.09 -9.76 -21.04
N SER A 72 18.56 -10.84 -20.44
CA SER A 72 18.95 -12.22 -20.74
C SER A 72 18.77 -12.56 -22.21
N ILE A 73 17.58 -12.30 -22.76
CA ILE A 73 17.25 -12.52 -24.18
C ILE A 73 18.24 -11.80 -25.08
N LYS A 74 18.48 -10.51 -24.81
CA LYS A 74 19.44 -9.70 -25.57
C LYS A 74 20.87 -10.24 -25.47
N TYR A 75 21.28 -10.70 -24.28
CA TYR A 75 22.64 -11.17 -24.02
C TYR A 75 22.94 -12.50 -24.73
N PHE A 76 21.99 -13.44 -24.70
CA PHE A 76 22.15 -14.76 -25.32
C PHE A 76 21.70 -14.83 -26.79
N GLY A 77 21.08 -13.77 -27.31
CA GLY A 77 20.56 -13.74 -28.68
C GLY A 77 19.34 -14.63 -28.89
N GLU A 78 18.59 -14.91 -27.82
CA GLU A 78 17.39 -15.75 -27.85
C GLU A 78 16.21 -14.99 -28.47
N VAL A 79 15.25 -15.71 -29.05
CA VAL A 79 13.98 -15.13 -29.53
C VAL A 79 12.98 -15.20 -28.36
N ASP A 80 12.33 -14.09 -28.02
CA ASP A 80 11.40 -14.03 -26.88
C ASP A 80 10.21 -14.97 -27.13
N ASP A 81 10.16 -16.10 -26.42
CA ASP A 81 9.02 -17.02 -26.46
C ASP A 81 7.90 -16.49 -25.53
N PRO A 82 6.74 -16.08 -26.09
CA PRO A 82 5.63 -15.53 -25.31
C PRO A 82 4.99 -16.53 -24.33
N GLN A 83 5.32 -17.82 -24.37
CA GLN A 83 4.71 -18.84 -23.51
C GLN A 83 5.23 -18.87 -22.05
N THR A 84 6.30 -18.13 -21.71
CA THR A 84 6.90 -18.16 -20.35
C THR A 84 6.31 -17.17 -19.34
N ILE A 85 5.20 -16.49 -19.67
CA ILE A 85 4.62 -15.42 -18.82
C ILE A 85 3.49 -15.94 -17.92
N THR A 86 2.94 -17.13 -18.20
CA THR A 86 1.83 -17.71 -17.44
C THR A 86 2.30 -18.82 -16.52
N GLU A 87 3.04 -18.51 -15.46
CA GLU A 87 3.06 -19.32 -14.24
C GLU A 87 3.70 -18.54 -13.09
N THR A 88 2.96 -18.46 -11.98
CA THR A 88 3.21 -17.83 -10.66
C THR A 88 3.02 -16.32 -10.52
#